data_AF-A0A9D7EDW2-F1
#
_entry.id   AF-A0A9D7EDW2-F1
#
_cell.length_a   1.000
_cell.length_b   1.000
_cell.length_c   1.000
_cell.angle_alpha   90.00
_cell.angle_beta   90.00
_cell.angle_gamma   90.00
#
_symmetry.space_group_name_H-M   'P 1'
#
loop_
_entity.id
_entity.type
_entity.pdbx_description
1 polymer ?
#
loop_
_entity_poly.entity_id
_entity_poly.type
_entity_poly.pdbx_seq_one_letter_code
_entity_poly.pdbx_strand_id
1 'polypeptide(L)'
;MRSDHDLLITKLDAFTRKYYKDQLLRGALYSVGLLILAYLVAAGLEYVGRFGSGVRTGLFYGYLIAAAAVLVRFIAIPLFKLFRLGKVISHAEAARIIGDHFSEVKDKLLNTLQLRDQSAIDPKHRALIEASIAQRSRELGPVPFAAAIDLRRNTKYLRYALPPLLLLLLLLVAAPSLITGPTQRLIRHGNEFVPEAPFRFKVLNAELIVPEQQDFELEVALEGDVVPQLAEVIVDGRAVPW
;
A
#
# COMPACT_ATOMS: atom_id res chain seq x y z
N MET A 1 -3.71 1.05 45.30
CA MET A 1 -4.15 2.28 44.58
C MET A 1 -3.11 2.61 43.54
N ARG A 2 -3.47 2.85 42.27
CA ARG A 2 -2.50 3.39 41.29
C ARG A 2 -2.10 4.79 41.75
N SER A 3 -0.81 5.11 41.69
CA SER A 3 -0.36 6.47 42.01
C SER A 3 -0.95 7.43 40.98
N ASP A 4 -1.29 8.66 41.39
CA ASP A 4 -1.78 9.73 40.49
C ASP A 4 -0.80 9.96 39.31
N HIS A 5 0.48 9.65 39.52
CA HIS A 5 1.53 9.64 38.52
C HIS A 5 1.35 8.54 37.45
N ASP A 6 1.00 7.31 37.85
CA ASP A 6 0.82 6.19 36.91
C ASP A 6 -0.32 6.48 35.94
N LEU A 7 -1.31 7.24 36.40
CA LEU A 7 -2.42 7.72 35.59
C LEU A 7 -1.95 8.73 34.54
N LEU A 8 -1.04 9.65 34.88
CA LEU A 8 -0.45 10.61 33.94
C LEU A 8 0.38 9.91 32.86
N ILE A 9 1.23 8.95 33.25
CA ILE A 9 2.03 8.16 32.29
C ILE A 9 1.12 7.33 31.37
N THR A 10 0.07 6.70 31.93
CA THR A 10 -0.91 5.94 31.14
C THR A 10 -1.62 6.82 30.10
N LYS A 11 -1.92 8.08 30.45
CA LYS A 11 -2.50 9.05 29.52
C LYS A 11 -1.53 9.47 28.42
N LEU A 12 -0.26 9.74 28.76
CA LEU A 12 0.79 10.03 27.78
C LEU A 12 0.96 8.86 26.81
N ASP A 13 0.95 7.64 27.33
CA ASP A 13 1.03 6.41 26.53
C ASP A 13 -0.18 6.24 25.60
N ALA A 14 -1.38 6.57 26.08
CA ALA A 14 -2.59 6.57 25.26
C ALA A 14 -2.51 7.60 24.13
N PHE A 15 -2.00 8.79 24.41
CA PHE A 15 -1.72 9.81 23.39
C PHE A 15 -0.71 9.29 22.36
N THR A 16 0.43 8.75 22.79
CA THR A 16 1.48 8.23 21.90
C THR A 16 0.95 7.11 20.99
N ARG A 17 0.13 6.18 21.52
CA ARG A 17 -0.53 5.17 20.68
C ARG A 17 -1.47 5.80 19.65
N LYS A 18 -2.27 6.78 20.05
CA LYS A 18 -3.20 7.46 19.14
C LYS A 18 -2.46 8.29 18.07
N TYR A 19 -1.29 8.84 18.41
CA TYR A 19 -0.39 9.54 17.50
C TYR A 19 0.10 8.65 16.36
N TYR A 20 0.63 7.47 16.69
CA TYR A 20 1.07 6.54 15.65
C TYR A 20 -0.10 5.94 14.86
N LYS A 21 -1.27 5.77 15.46
CA LYS A 21 -2.49 5.40 14.73
C LYS A 21 -2.89 6.46 13.70
N ASP A 22 -2.82 7.75 14.06
CA ASP A 22 -3.08 8.84 13.10
C ASP A 22 -2.07 8.84 11.95
N GLN A 23 -0.78 8.71 12.29
CA GLN A 23 0.29 8.64 11.30
C GLN A 23 0.12 7.44 10.36
N LEU A 24 -0.29 6.28 10.89
CA LEU A 24 -0.53 5.05 10.12
C LEU A 24 -1.74 5.20 9.20
N LEU A 25 -2.87 5.72 9.70
CA LEU A 25 -4.08 5.95 8.88
C LEU A 25 -3.79 6.90 7.72
N ARG A 26 -3.14 8.02 8.01
CA ARG A 26 -2.71 8.99 6.99
C ARG A 26 -1.73 8.36 6.01
N GLY A 27 -0.74 7.63 6.50
CA GLY A 27 0.25 6.93 5.70
C GLY A 27 -0.39 5.93 4.75
N ALA A 28 -1.30 5.08 5.26
CA ALA A 28 -2.01 4.08 4.46
C ALA A 28 -2.83 4.72 3.34
N LEU A 29 -3.56 5.81 3.61
CA LEU A 29 -4.33 6.53 2.58
C LEU A 29 -3.42 7.07 1.47
N TYR A 30 -2.28 7.67 1.82
CA TYR A 30 -1.30 8.12 0.83
C TYR A 30 -0.66 6.96 0.06
N SER A 31 -0.32 5.87 0.75
CA SER A 31 0.24 4.68 0.11
C SER A 31 -0.71 4.11 -0.92
N VAL A 32 -2.00 3.92 -0.60
CA VAL A 32 -2.98 3.41 -1.55
C VAL A 32 -3.05 4.29 -2.80
N GLY A 33 -3.22 5.61 -2.63
CA GLY A 33 -3.29 6.53 -3.77
C GLY A 33 -2.03 6.52 -4.63
N LEU A 34 -0.85 6.58 -3.99
CA LEU A 34 0.43 6.62 -4.68
C LEU A 34 0.74 5.30 -5.41
N LEU A 35 0.45 4.15 -4.80
CA LEU A 35 0.68 2.84 -5.40
C LEU A 35 -0.24 2.61 -6.60
N ILE A 36 -1.52 2.96 -6.47
CA ILE A 36 -2.47 2.85 -7.59
C ILE A 36 -2.03 3.78 -8.73
N LEU A 37 -1.66 5.02 -8.42
CA LEU A 37 -1.19 5.97 -9.43
C LEU A 37 0.07 5.46 -10.13
N ALA A 38 1.07 4.99 -9.38
CA ALA A 38 2.29 4.42 -9.94
C ALA A 38 2.00 3.20 -10.82
N TYR A 39 1.08 2.35 -10.40
CA TYR A 39 0.61 1.20 -11.19
C TYR A 39 -0.07 1.64 -12.49
N LEU A 40 -0.99 2.61 -12.44
CA LEU A 40 -1.67 3.15 -13.62
C LEU A 40 -0.67 3.74 -14.62
N VAL A 41 0.35 4.45 -14.13
CA VAL A 41 1.44 4.97 -14.98
C VAL A 41 2.22 3.81 -15.61
N ALA A 42 2.63 2.81 -14.83
CA ALA A 42 3.36 1.66 -15.36
C ALA A 42 2.54 0.88 -16.41
N ALA A 43 1.25 0.63 -16.13
CA ALA A 43 0.33 -0.03 -17.05
C ALA A 43 0.09 0.80 -18.32
N GLY A 44 -0.07 2.12 -18.20
CA GLY A 44 -0.23 3.03 -19.34
C GLY A 44 1.02 3.11 -20.22
N LEU A 45 2.20 3.18 -19.61
CA LEU A 45 3.48 3.13 -20.31
C LEU A 45 3.63 1.80 -21.07
N GLU A 46 3.32 0.68 -20.43
CA GLU A 46 3.35 -0.65 -21.06
C GLU A 46 2.30 -0.81 -22.17
N TYR A 47 1.14 -0.17 -22.01
CA TYR A 47 0.08 -0.16 -23.03
C TYR A 47 0.52 0.57 -24.30
N VAL A 48 1.06 1.78 -24.16
CA VAL A 48 1.49 2.64 -25.28
C VAL A 48 2.80 2.14 -25.90
N GLY A 49 3.77 1.77 -25.06
CA GLY A 49 5.12 1.43 -25.51
C GLY A 49 5.28 0.02 -26.05
N ARG A 50 4.37 -0.92 -25.73
CA ARG A 50 4.48 -2.36 -26.06
C ARG A 50 5.89 -2.89 -25.85
N PHE A 51 6.42 -2.67 -24.65
CA PHE A 51 7.84 -2.84 -24.40
C PHE A 51 8.29 -4.30 -24.51
N GLY A 52 9.55 -4.49 -24.91
CA GLY A 52 10.21 -5.80 -24.85
C GLY A 52 10.44 -6.29 -23.42
N SER A 53 10.84 -7.56 -23.29
CA SER A 53 11.06 -8.25 -22.00
C SER A 53 11.96 -7.49 -21.01
N GLY A 54 13.06 -6.89 -21.47
CA GLY A 54 13.99 -6.17 -20.61
C GLY A 54 13.38 -4.95 -19.91
N VAL A 55 12.67 -4.10 -20.65
CA VAL A 55 12.04 -2.89 -20.09
C VAL A 55 10.88 -3.26 -19.16
N ARG A 56 10.08 -4.28 -19.50
CA ARG A 56 9.00 -4.80 -18.64
C ARG A 56 9.53 -5.29 -17.30
N THR A 57 10.67 -5.98 -17.31
CA THR A 57 11.36 -6.43 -16.10
C THR A 57 11.78 -5.24 -15.24
N GLY A 58 12.37 -4.21 -15.86
CA GLY A 58 12.73 -2.96 -15.18
C GLY A 58 11.53 -2.24 -14.56
N LEU A 59 10.41 -2.12 -15.30
CA LEU A 59 9.16 -1.53 -14.79
C LEU A 59 8.59 -2.33 -13.62
N PHE A 60 8.59 -3.66 -13.70
CA PHE A 60 8.08 -4.55 -12.65
C PHE A 60 8.89 -4.41 -11.35
N TYR A 61 10.22 -4.57 -11.41
CA TYR A 61 11.06 -4.42 -10.21
C TYR A 61 11.13 -2.99 -9.72
N GLY A 62 11.10 -2.00 -10.60
CA GLY A 62 11.00 -0.58 -10.24
C GLY A 62 9.72 -0.30 -9.45
N TYR A 63 8.58 -0.80 -9.93
CA TYR A 63 7.32 -0.74 -9.20
C TYR A 63 7.40 -1.47 -7.85
N LEU A 64 7.99 -2.66 -7.80
CA LEU A 64 8.12 -3.44 -6.57
C LEU A 64 8.98 -2.74 -5.51
N ILE A 65 10.12 -2.18 -5.89
CA ILE A 65 11.02 -1.42 -5.01
C ILE A 65 10.33 -0.16 -4.52
N ALA A 66 9.69 0.60 -5.42
CA ALA A 66 8.93 1.79 -5.04
C ALA A 66 7.79 1.43 -4.08
N ALA A 67 7.09 0.33 -4.35
CA ALA A 67 6.01 -0.15 -3.49
C ALA A 67 6.52 -0.54 -2.10
N ALA A 68 7.61 -1.30 -2.03
CA ALA A 68 8.25 -1.67 -0.78
C ALA A 68 8.71 -0.43 0.00
N ALA A 69 9.34 0.54 -0.65
CA ALA A 69 9.78 1.78 0.00
C ALA A 69 8.60 2.57 0.60
N VAL A 70 7.50 2.70 -0.14
CA VAL A 70 6.27 3.37 0.31
C VAL A 70 5.67 2.62 1.50
N LEU A 71 5.51 1.31 1.40
CA LEU A 71 4.93 0.49 2.48
C LEU A 71 5.80 0.51 3.74
N VAL A 72 7.12 0.40 3.60
CA VAL A 72 8.04 0.50 4.75
C VAL A 72 7.93 1.86 5.42
N ARG A 73 7.98 2.94 4.64
CA ARG A 73 8.01 4.31 5.17
C ARG A 73 6.71 4.75 5.82
N PHE A 74 5.57 4.38 5.23
CA PHE A 74 4.24 4.87 5.63
C PHE A 74 3.43 3.87 6.45
N ILE A 75 3.77 2.58 6.42
CA ILE A 75 3.05 1.52 7.16
C ILE A 75 3.97 0.85 8.17
N ALA A 76 5.06 0.22 7.73
CA ALA A 76 5.89 -0.61 8.62
C ALA A 76 6.53 0.21 9.75
N ILE A 77 7.13 1.37 9.46
CA ILE A 77 7.76 2.22 10.48
C ILE A 77 6.75 2.71 11.54
N PRO A 78 5.60 3.33 11.18
CA PRO A 78 4.59 3.69 12.18
C PRO A 78 4.03 2.50 12.96
N LEU A 79 3.91 1.34 12.30
CA LEU A 79 3.43 0.11 12.93
C LEU A 79 4.41 -0.40 13.99
N PHE A 80 5.71 -0.47 13.69
CA PHE A 80 6.73 -0.84 14.67
C PHE A 80 6.74 0.12 15.87
N LYS A 81 6.62 1.43 15.62
CA LYS A 81 6.53 2.44 16.69
C LYS A 81 5.27 2.29 17.54
N LEU A 82 4.15 1.85 16.97
CA LEU A 82 2.92 1.55 17.71
C LEU A 82 3.11 0.39 18.70
N PHE A 83 3.89 -0.62 18.31
CA PHE A 83 4.29 -1.75 19.17
C PHE A 83 5.49 -1.43 20.10
N ARG A 84 5.92 -0.16 20.15
CA ARG A 84 7.09 0.30 20.91
C ARG A 84 8.41 -0.39 20.53
N LEU A 85 8.51 -0.87 19.29
CA LEU A 85 9.73 -1.43 18.74
C LEU A 85 10.58 -0.29 18.15
N GLY A 86 11.73 -0.02 18.76
CA GLY A 86 12.67 1.03 18.35
C GLY A 86 12.42 2.39 18.99
N LYS A 87 12.85 3.47 18.32
CA LYS A 87 12.78 4.85 18.86
C LYS A 87 11.35 5.41 18.78
N VAL A 88 10.67 5.45 19.92
CA VAL A 88 9.35 6.07 20.16
C VAL A 88 9.55 7.50 20.67
N ILE A 89 8.58 8.40 20.43
CA ILE A 89 8.60 9.72 21.04
C ILE A 89 8.68 9.62 22.57
N SER A 90 9.54 10.44 23.16
CA SER A 90 9.68 10.53 24.61
C SER A 90 8.44 11.16 25.26
N HIS A 91 8.27 10.96 26.57
CA HIS A 91 7.21 11.63 27.32
C HIS A 91 7.31 13.17 27.25
N ALA A 92 8.52 13.72 27.20
CA ALA A 92 8.75 15.15 27.04
C ALA A 92 8.31 15.66 25.66
N GLU A 93 8.60 14.91 24.58
CA GLU A 93 8.10 15.24 23.24
C GLU A 93 6.58 15.12 23.16
N ALA A 94 6.00 14.07 23.73
CA ALA A 94 4.55 13.92 23.81
C ALA A 94 3.92 15.10 24.56
N ALA A 95 4.49 15.51 25.70
CA ALA A 95 4.04 16.67 26.45
C ALA A 95 4.12 17.98 25.67
N ARG A 96 5.18 18.17 24.88
CA ARG A 96 5.30 19.34 23.99
C ARG A 96 4.18 19.38 22.97
N ILE A 97 3.93 18.26 22.28
CA ILE A 97 2.86 18.17 21.26
C ILE A 97 1.47 18.36 21.89
N ILE A 98 1.23 17.77 23.07
CA ILE A 98 -0.02 17.94 23.81
C ILE A 98 -0.19 19.40 24.23
N GLY A 99 0.86 20.04 24.73
CA GLY A 99 0.84 21.44 25.18
C GLY A 99 0.66 22.44 24.06
N ASP A 100 1.09 22.13 22.83
CA ASP A 100 0.80 22.95 21.65
C ASP A 100 -0.69 22.92 21.26
N HIS A 101 -1.41 21.86 21.64
CA HIS A 101 -2.87 21.78 21.47
C HIS A 101 -3.64 22.34 22.68
N PHE A 102 -3.15 22.09 23.89
CA PHE A 102 -3.74 22.55 25.14
C PHE A 102 -2.78 23.51 25.86
N SER A 103 -2.81 24.79 25.48
CA SER A 103 -1.90 25.82 26.00
C SER A 103 -1.96 25.97 27.52
N GLU A 104 -3.14 25.77 28.12
CA GLU A 104 -3.37 25.85 29.58
C GLU A 104 -2.48 24.91 30.40
N VAL A 105 -2.11 23.74 29.83
CA VAL A 105 -1.35 22.71 30.54
C VAL A 105 0.09 22.55 30.05
N LYS A 106 0.50 23.32 29.04
CA LYS A 106 1.81 23.20 28.39
C LYS A 106 2.97 23.25 29.41
N ASP A 107 3.05 24.34 30.16
CA ASP A 107 4.14 24.58 31.11
C ASP A 107 4.06 23.62 32.30
N LYS A 108 2.85 23.36 32.80
CA LYS A 108 2.63 22.43 33.92
C LYS A 108 3.05 21.02 33.57
N LEU A 109 2.71 20.52 32.37
CA LEU A 109 3.02 19.17 31.93
C LEU A 109 4.52 18.97 31.71
N LEU A 110 5.19 19.91 31.03
CA LEU A 110 6.63 19.84 30.80
C LEU A 110 7.43 19.92 32.11
N ASN A 111 7.10 20.88 32.97
CA ASN A 111 7.79 21.06 34.25
C ASN A 111 7.59 19.86 35.19
N THR A 112 6.40 19.24 35.18
CA THR A 112 6.14 18.05 35.99
C THR A 112 6.98 16.85 35.53
N LEU A 113 7.19 16.69 34.21
CA LEU A 113 8.06 15.64 33.67
C LEU A 113 9.54 15.91 33.96
N GLN A 114 9.99 17.17 33.87
CA GLN A 114 11.37 17.55 34.22
C GLN A 114 11.68 17.33 35.70
N LEU A 115 10.75 17.72 36.59
CA LEU A 115 10.88 17.49 38.04
C LEU A 115 10.98 15.99 38.37
N ARG A 116 10.27 15.13 37.64
CA ARG A 116 10.38 13.68 37.78
C ARG A 116 11.80 13.20 37.47
N ASP A 117 12.34 13.62 36.33
CA ASP A 117 13.70 13.21 35.91
C ASP A 117 14.75 13.68 36.92
N GLN A 118 14.54 14.81 37.61
CA GLN A 118 15.37 15.29 38.71
C GLN A 118 15.14 14.53 40.03
N SER A 119 13.90 14.17 40.35
CA SER A 119 13.55 13.42 41.58
C SER A 119 14.18 12.03 41.66
N ALA A 120 14.52 11.45 40.50
CA ALA A 120 15.24 10.19 40.41
C ALA A 120 16.72 10.31 40.83
N ILE A 121 17.26 11.54 40.93
CA ILE A 121 18.68 11.82 41.14
C ILE A 121 18.97 12.24 42.59
N ASP A 122 18.02 12.88 43.29
CA ASP A 122 18.23 13.39 44.66
C ASP A 122 17.30 12.71 45.70
N PRO A 123 17.80 11.72 46.47
CA PRO A 123 17.02 10.99 47.47
C PRO A 123 16.54 11.86 48.65
N LYS A 124 17.17 13.02 48.89
CA LYS A 124 16.98 13.81 50.13
C LYS A 124 15.68 14.61 50.15
N HIS A 125 15.09 14.90 48.98
CA HIS A 125 13.85 15.67 48.83
C HIS A 125 12.73 14.92 48.11
N ARG A 126 12.90 13.60 47.93
CA ARG A 126 12.00 12.74 47.16
C ARG A 126 10.53 12.85 47.57
N ALA A 127 10.22 12.83 48.88
CA ALA A 127 8.85 12.88 49.37
C ALA A 127 8.12 14.19 49.03
N LEU A 128 8.82 15.34 49.11
CA LEU A 128 8.25 16.66 48.77
C LEU A 128 8.07 16.82 47.26
N ILE A 129 9.00 16.29 46.47
CA ILE A 129 8.93 16.31 45.01
C ILE A 129 7.80 15.39 44.53
N GLU A 130 7.67 14.18 45.09
CA GLU A 130 6.58 13.25 44.79
C GLU A 130 5.20 13.85 45.14
N ALA A 131 5.07 14.52 46.29
CA ALA A 131 3.84 15.22 46.66
C ALA A 131 3.48 16.35 45.67
N SER A 132 4.48 17.13 45.23
CA SER A 132 4.31 18.19 44.23
C SER A 132 3.91 17.63 42.86
N ILE A 133 4.48 16.49 42.45
CA ILE A 133 4.12 15.77 41.22
C ILE A 133 2.69 15.24 41.31
N ALA A 134 2.29 14.68 42.46
CA ALA A 134 0.93 14.16 42.66
C ALA A 134 -0.12 15.27 42.57
N GLN A 135 0.12 16.42 43.22
CA GLN A 135 -0.77 17.58 43.15
C GLN A 135 -0.93 18.06 41.70
N ARG A 136 0.18 18.26 40.96
CA ARG A 136 0.14 18.70 39.56
C ARG A 136 -0.49 17.65 38.63
N SER A 137 -0.30 16.36 38.92
CA SER A 137 -0.93 15.28 38.15
C SER A 137 -2.45 15.28 38.30
N ARG A 138 -2.97 15.63 39.48
CA ARG A 138 -4.42 15.79 39.72
C ARG A 138 -4.99 16.96 38.94
N GLU A 139 -4.30 18.10 38.89
CA GLU A 139 -4.70 19.25 38.06
C GLU A 139 -4.77 18.91 36.56
N LEU A 140 -3.88 18.02 36.09
CA LEU A 140 -3.86 17.51 34.71
C LEU A 140 -4.84 16.35 34.47
N GLY A 141 -5.44 15.83 35.54
CA GLY A 141 -6.37 14.70 35.55
C GLY A 141 -7.63 14.88 34.70
N PRO A 142 -8.25 16.07 34.62
CA PRO A 142 -9.41 16.30 33.76
C PRO A 142 -9.09 16.36 32.25
N VAL A 143 -7.84 16.68 31.87
CA VAL A 143 -7.50 16.94 30.46
C VAL A 143 -7.37 15.63 29.67
N PRO A 144 -8.10 15.47 28.55
CA PRO A 144 -8.02 14.27 27.72
C PRO A 144 -6.87 14.40 26.70
N PHE A 145 -5.64 14.02 27.06
CA PHE A 145 -4.47 14.14 26.19
C PHE A 145 -4.66 13.50 24.80
N ALA A 146 -5.32 12.34 24.74
CA ALA A 146 -5.62 11.67 23.48
C ALA A 146 -6.59 12.47 22.58
N ALA A 147 -7.36 13.42 23.10
CA ALA A 147 -8.26 14.26 22.30
C ALA A 147 -7.50 15.26 21.42
N ALA A 148 -6.23 15.57 21.71
CA ALA A 148 -5.37 16.40 20.86
C ALA A 148 -5.20 15.85 19.44
N ILE A 149 -5.54 14.58 19.23
CA ILE A 149 -5.45 13.89 17.95
C ILE A 149 -6.85 13.47 17.51
N ASP A 150 -7.32 14.03 16.39
CA ASP A 150 -8.58 13.65 15.79
C ASP A 150 -8.35 12.82 14.52
N LEU A 151 -8.60 11.51 14.63
CA LEU A 151 -8.47 10.56 13.53
C LEU A 151 -9.45 10.84 12.39
N ARG A 152 -10.58 11.51 12.66
CA ARG A 152 -11.59 11.84 11.65
C ARG A 152 -11.06 12.85 10.65
N ARG A 153 -10.06 13.66 11.01
CA ARG A 153 -9.40 14.60 10.09
C ARG A 153 -8.65 13.87 8.97
N ASN A 154 -8.44 12.56 9.06
CA ASN A 154 -7.80 11.78 8.00
C ASN A 154 -8.69 11.57 6.77
N THR A 155 -10.00 11.79 6.87
CA THR A 155 -10.92 11.75 5.71
C THR A 155 -10.53 12.72 4.61
N LYS A 156 -9.88 13.85 4.96
CA LYS A 156 -9.35 14.79 3.98
C LYS A 156 -8.29 14.18 3.06
N TYR A 157 -7.61 13.11 3.48
CA TYR A 157 -6.60 12.44 2.65
C TYR A 157 -7.24 11.47 1.65
N LEU A 158 -8.48 11.05 1.91
CA LEU A 158 -9.26 10.23 0.99
C LEU A 158 -9.44 10.95 -0.37
N ARG A 159 -9.49 12.29 -0.38
CA ARG A 159 -9.55 13.11 -1.61
C ARG A 159 -8.35 12.89 -2.56
N TYR A 160 -7.22 12.42 -2.05
CA TYR A 160 -6.02 12.13 -2.86
C TYR A 160 -5.97 10.67 -3.29
N ALA A 161 -6.48 9.75 -2.47
CA ALA A 161 -6.53 8.33 -2.78
C ALA A 161 -7.69 7.97 -3.73
N LEU A 162 -8.81 8.71 -3.65
CA LEU A 162 -10.01 8.43 -4.43
C LEU A 162 -9.83 8.64 -5.94
N PRO A 163 -9.26 9.75 -6.46
CA PRO A 163 -9.13 9.94 -7.89
C PRO A 163 -8.41 8.79 -8.63
N PRO A 164 -7.21 8.34 -8.20
CA PRO A 164 -6.55 7.22 -8.87
C PRO A 164 -7.31 5.90 -8.70
N LEU A 165 -7.95 5.67 -7.54
CA LEU A 165 -8.77 4.49 -7.31
C LEU A 165 -10.00 4.46 -8.22
N LEU A 166 -10.73 5.58 -8.33
CA LEU A 166 -11.90 5.71 -9.20
C LEU A 166 -11.51 5.60 -10.67
N LEU A 167 -10.38 6.18 -11.07
CA LEU A 167 -9.85 6.02 -12.42
C LEU A 167 -9.55 4.56 -12.73
N LEU A 168 -8.88 3.83 -11.81
CA LEU A 168 -8.64 2.41 -11.98
C LEU A 168 -9.93 1.60 -12.13
N LEU A 169 -10.93 1.85 -11.26
CA LEU A 169 -12.22 1.16 -11.31
C LEU A 169 -12.98 1.47 -12.61
N LEU A 170 -12.97 2.74 -13.04
CA LEU A 170 -13.60 3.16 -14.29
C LEU A 170 -12.93 2.49 -15.48
N LEU A 171 -11.60 2.42 -15.52
CA LEU A 171 -10.87 1.72 -16.59
C LEU A 171 -11.17 0.21 -16.59
N LEU A 172 -11.27 -0.43 -15.42
CA LEU A 172 -11.63 -1.85 -15.34
C LEU A 172 -13.04 -2.15 -15.86
N VAL A 173 -13.99 -1.25 -15.69
CA VAL A 173 -15.37 -1.44 -16.17
C VAL A 173 -15.54 -1.01 -17.62
N ALA A 174 -15.02 0.16 -17.99
CA ALA A 174 -15.23 0.76 -19.31
C ALA A 174 -14.27 0.24 -20.38
N ALA A 175 -13.03 -0.10 -20.01
CA ALA A 175 -11.97 -0.47 -20.95
C ALA A 175 -10.98 -1.47 -20.31
N PRO A 176 -11.44 -2.67 -19.89
CA PRO A 176 -10.62 -3.62 -19.15
C PRO A 176 -9.31 -3.98 -19.86
N SER A 177 -9.31 -4.02 -21.20
CA SER A 177 -8.13 -4.32 -22.01
C SER A 177 -6.96 -3.34 -21.81
N LEU A 178 -7.23 -2.09 -21.41
CA LEU A 178 -6.22 -1.08 -21.07
C LEU A 178 -5.46 -1.41 -19.77
N ILE A 179 -6.04 -2.24 -18.91
CA ILE A 179 -5.48 -2.59 -17.61
C ILE A 179 -5.04 -4.05 -17.58
N THR A 180 -5.92 -4.98 -17.95
CA THR A 180 -5.69 -6.43 -17.81
C THR A 180 -4.54 -6.92 -18.71
N GLY A 181 -4.48 -6.47 -19.96
CA GLY A 181 -3.42 -6.82 -20.91
C GLY A 181 -2.03 -6.39 -20.43
N PRO A 182 -1.79 -5.08 -20.19
CA PRO A 182 -0.52 -4.60 -19.65
C PRO A 182 -0.16 -5.27 -18.32
N THR A 183 -1.13 -5.51 -17.44
CA THR A 183 -0.89 -6.18 -16.15
C THR A 183 -0.39 -7.61 -16.33
N GLN A 184 -1.03 -8.39 -17.20
CA GLN A 184 -0.57 -9.75 -17.50
C GLN A 184 0.86 -9.74 -18.06
N ARG A 185 1.20 -8.80 -18.95
CA ARG A 185 2.54 -8.65 -19.51
C ARG A 185 3.59 -8.21 -18.49
N LEU A 186 3.24 -7.31 -17.56
CA LEU A 186 4.12 -6.87 -16.47
C LEU A 186 4.38 -7.98 -15.45
N ILE A 187 3.34 -8.74 -15.08
CA ILE A 187 3.49 -9.87 -14.16
C ILE A 187 4.33 -10.97 -14.81
N ARG A 188 4.04 -11.28 -16.08
CA ARG A 188 4.80 -12.27 -16.89
C ARG A 188 5.91 -11.60 -17.69
N HIS A 189 6.67 -10.70 -17.05
CA HIS A 189 7.71 -9.91 -17.71
C HIS A 189 8.82 -10.76 -18.34
N GLY A 190 9.13 -11.93 -17.76
CA GLY A 190 10.18 -12.84 -18.23
C GLY A 190 9.82 -13.75 -19.42
N ASN A 191 8.55 -13.80 -19.83
CA ASN A 191 8.14 -14.59 -21.00
C ASN A 191 8.12 -13.70 -22.25
N GLU A 192 8.64 -14.20 -23.37
CA GLU A 192 8.38 -13.59 -24.67
C GLU A 192 6.87 -13.65 -24.94
N PHE A 193 6.21 -12.50 -24.86
CA PHE A 193 4.82 -12.39 -25.26
C PHE A 193 4.80 -12.32 -26.78
N VAL A 194 4.72 -13.48 -27.42
CA VAL A 194 4.10 -13.55 -28.73
C VAL A 194 2.62 -13.20 -28.49
N PRO A 195 2.08 -12.13 -29.08
CA PRO A 195 0.66 -11.80 -28.93
C PRO A 195 -0.16 -13.05 -29.27
N GLU A 196 -1.24 -13.34 -28.51
CA GLU A 196 -2.19 -14.36 -28.96
C GLU A 196 -2.63 -13.98 -30.38
N ALA A 197 -2.50 -14.94 -31.31
CA ALA A 197 -2.88 -14.71 -32.68
C ALA A 197 -4.35 -14.23 -32.71
N PRO A 198 -4.68 -13.19 -33.48
CA PRO A 198 -6.03 -12.63 -33.55
C PRO A 198 -7.04 -13.57 -34.24
N PHE A 199 -6.66 -14.83 -34.45
CA PHE A 199 -7.44 -15.89 -35.06
C PHE A 199 -7.00 -17.25 -34.53
N ARG A 200 -7.91 -18.22 -34.61
CA ARG A 200 -7.68 -19.63 -34.31
C ARG A 200 -8.33 -20.49 -35.39
N PHE A 201 -7.64 -21.54 -35.80
CA PHE A 201 -8.20 -22.55 -36.68
C PHE A 201 -8.90 -23.63 -35.85
N LYS A 202 -10.11 -24.00 -36.25
CA LYS A 202 -10.93 -25.02 -35.62
C LYS A 202 -11.29 -26.08 -36.65
N VAL A 203 -10.78 -27.29 -36.46
CA VAL A 203 -11.11 -28.42 -37.31
C VAL A 203 -12.56 -28.82 -37.06
N LEU A 204 -13.35 -28.90 -38.13
CA LEU A 204 -14.77 -29.25 -38.07
C LEU A 204 -15.00 -30.75 -38.23
N ASN A 205 -14.04 -31.49 -38.80
CA ASN A 205 -14.10 -32.94 -38.90
C ASN A 205 -14.10 -33.57 -37.49
N ALA A 206 -15.09 -34.42 -37.20
CA ALA A 206 -15.17 -35.14 -35.93
C ALA A 206 -14.06 -36.20 -35.79
N GLU A 207 -13.70 -36.84 -36.91
CA GLU A 207 -12.64 -37.85 -36.99
C GLU A 207 -11.75 -37.56 -38.20
N LEU A 208 -10.44 -37.79 -38.05
CA LEU A 208 -9.42 -37.61 -39.08
C LEU A 208 -9.05 -38.98 -39.68
N ILE A 209 -10.04 -39.69 -40.20
CA ILE A 209 -9.89 -41.05 -40.73
C ILE A 209 -10.39 -41.07 -42.17
N VAL A 210 -9.57 -41.64 -43.06
CA VAL A 210 -9.90 -41.85 -44.47
C VAL A 210 -9.39 -43.23 -44.88
N PRO A 211 -10.10 -43.96 -45.76
CA PRO A 211 -9.57 -45.19 -46.35
C PRO A 211 -8.27 -44.93 -47.11
N GLU A 212 -7.42 -45.94 -47.20
CA GLU A 212 -6.17 -45.84 -47.94
C GLU A 212 -6.43 -45.47 -49.42
N GLN A 213 -5.62 -44.58 -49.98
CA GLN A 213 -5.71 -44.08 -51.35
C GLN A 213 -7.00 -43.30 -51.69
N GLN A 214 -7.69 -42.74 -50.70
CA GLN A 214 -8.80 -41.83 -50.91
C GLN A 214 -8.45 -40.40 -50.48
N ASP A 215 -9.09 -39.43 -51.13
CA ASP A 215 -8.97 -38.02 -50.78
C ASP A 215 -9.64 -37.74 -49.42
N PHE A 216 -9.00 -36.93 -48.58
CA PHE A 216 -9.55 -36.48 -47.31
C PHE A 216 -9.83 -34.98 -47.35
N GLU A 217 -11.08 -34.59 -47.16
CA GLU A 217 -11.49 -33.20 -47.06
C GLU A 217 -11.35 -32.71 -45.62
N LEU A 218 -10.35 -31.86 -45.38
CA LEU A 218 -10.13 -31.21 -44.09
C LEU A 218 -10.90 -29.89 -44.03
N GLU A 219 -11.98 -29.87 -43.26
CA GLU A 219 -12.77 -28.67 -43.01
C GLU A 219 -12.23 -27.90 -41.81
N VAL A 220 -11.89 -26.63 -42.02
CA VAL A 220 -11.35 -25.77 -40.97
C VAL A 220 -12.13 -24.46 -40.92
N ALA A 221 -12.66 -24.12 -39.75
CA ALA A 221 -13.22 -22.81 -39.46
C ALA A 221 -12.15 -21.87 -38.89
N LEU A 222 -12.14 -20.63 -39.37
CA LEU A 222 -11.36 -19.56 -38.76
C LEU A 222 -12.23 -18.80 -37.75
N GLU A 223 -11.87 -18.84 -36.48
CA GLU A 223 -12.49 -18.04 -35.41
C GLU A 223 -11.56 -16.87 -35.06
N GLY A 224 -11.97 -15.62 -35.30
CA GLY A 224 -11.18 -14.43 -34.93
C GLY A 224 -11.49 -13.19 -35.76
N ASP A 225 -10.76 -12.11 -35.47
CA ASP A 225 -10.99 -10.78 -36.05
C ASP A 225 -10.14 -10.50 -37.29
N VAL A 226 -9.18 -11.38 -37.61
CA VAL A 226 -8.21 -11.19 -38.69
C VAL A 226 -8.07 -12.46 -39.52
N VAL A 227 -8.16 -12.34 -40.84
CA VAL A 227 -7.89 -13.43 -41.78
C VAL A 227 -6.38 -13.49 -42.07
N PRO A 228 -5.72 -14.65 -41.84
CA PRO A 228 -4.30 -14.80 -42.15
C PRO A 228 -4.06 -14.74 -43.67
N GLN A 229 -2.91 -14.19 -44.08
CA GLN A 229 -2.52 -14.12 -45.50
C GLN A 229 -2.10 -15.48 -46.08
N LEU A 230 -1.64 -16.39 -45.22
CA LEU A 230 -1.19 -17.72 -45.57
C LEU A 230 -1.66 -18.71 -44.51
N ALA A 231 -2.14 -19.86 -44.94
CA ALA A 231 -2.44 -21.01 -44.10
C ALA A 231 -1.73 -22.23 -44.71
N GLU A 232 -1.03 -23.01 -43.88
CA GLU A 232 -0.33 -24.21 -44.31
C GLU A 232 -0.79 -25.39 -43.44
N VAL A 233 -0.98 -26.54 -44.06
CA VAL A 233 -1.25 -27.80 -43.37
C VAL A 233 0.08 -28.53 -43.22
N ILE A 234 0.46 -28.90 -42.00
CA ILE A 234 1.72 -29.61 -41.74
C ILE A 234 1.39 -31.05 -41.31
N VAL A 235 1.92 -32.03 -42.05
CA VAL A 235 1.82 -33.46 -41.74
C VAL A 235 3.23 -34.02 -41.61
N ASP A 236 3.52 -34.70 -40.50
CA ASP A 236 4.85 -35.26 -40.18
C ASP A 236 6.03 -34.28 -40.36
N GLY A 237 5.80 -33.01 -40.02
CA GLY A 237 6.82 -31.95 -40.10
C GLY A 237 7.07 -31.41 -41.51
N ARG A 238 6.22 -31.72 -42.50
CA ARG A 238 6.28 -31.18 -43.86
C ARG A 238 5.00 -30.44 -44.22
N ALA A 239 5.15 -29.29 -44.86
CA ALA A 239 4.01 -28.56 -45.42
C ALA A 239 3.41 -29.35 -46.58
N VAL A 240 2.10 -29.60 -46.52
CA VAL A 240 1.32 -30.20 -47.59
C VAL A 240 0.90 -29.08 -48.53
N PRO A 241 1.34 -29.09 -49.80
CA PRO A 241 0.85 -28.14 -50.79
C PRO A 241 -0.61 -28.44 -51.10
N TRP A 242 -1.43 -27.40 -51.15
CA TRP A 242 -2.86 -27.43 -51.44
C TRP A 242 -3.20 -26.48 -52.59
#